data_AF-A0A0G0HXC8-F1
#
_entry.id   AF-A0A0G0HXC8-F1
#
_cell.length_a   1.000
_cell.length_b   1.000
_cell.length_c   1.000
_cell.angle_alpha   90.00
_cell.angle_beta   90.00
_cell.angle_gamma   90.00
#
_symmetry.space_group_name_H-M   'P 1'
#
loop_
_entity.id
_entity.type
_entity.pdbx_description
1 polymer ?
#
loop_
_entity_poly.entity_id
_entity_poly.type
_entity_poly.pdbx_seq_one_letter_code
_entity_poly.pdbx_strand_id
1 'polypeptide(L)'
;DKLKMEWLGKFQESLANLSNDISIPSTIYIAVDKDVADFFCRIIETEQFNQYSLTESKFKVIFLSAEIFHNMATFDGNVIRDTFLIIDSIYICRFLTKTP
;
A
#
# COMPACT_ATOMS: atom_id res chain seq x y z
N ASP A 1 6.28 1.12 21.37
CA ASP A 1 5.31 2.24 21.51
C ASP A 1 5.77 3.56 20.91
N LYS A 2 6.93 4.12 21.28
CA LYS A 2 7.40 5.42 20.74
C LYS A 2 7.43 5.48 19.20
N LEU A 3 8.07 4.50 18.55
CA LEU A 3 8.16 4.45 17.08
C LEU A 3 6.79 4.33 16.40
N LYS A 4 5.88 3.53 16.98
CA LYS A 4 4.49 3.44 16.49
C LYS A 4 3.81 4.81 16.52
N MET A 5 3.91 5.52 17.64
CA MET A 5 3.28 6.83 17.82
C MET A 5 3.88 7.88 16.87
N GLU A 6 5.20 7.85 16.69
CA GLU A 6 5.90 8.75 15.77
C GLU A 6 5.47 8.50 14.32
N TRP A 7 5.46 7.24 13.89
CA TRP A 7 5.00 6.88 12.55
C TRP A 7 3.53 7.26 12.34
N LEU A 8 2.66 6.98 13.31
CA LEU A 8 1.24 7.32 13.24
C LEU A 8 1.04 8.84 13.12
N GLY A 9 1.80 9.62 13.89
CA GLY A 9 1.78 11.08 13.79
C GLY A 9 2.17 11.57 12.40
N LYS A 10 3.22 11.00 11.80
CA LYS A 10 3.63 11.33 10.43
C LYS A 10 2.64 10.87 9.36
N PHE A 11 1.99 9.74 9.58
CA PHE A 11 0.93 9.27 8.70
C PHE A 11 -0.28 10.22 8.75
N GLN A 12 -0.69 10.66 9.95
CA GLN A 12 -1.77 11.64 10.13
C GLN A 12 -1.44 13.00 9.51
N GLU A 13 -0.22 13.50 9.70
CA GLU A 13 0.27 14.73 9.07
C GLU A 13 0.19 14.64 7.54
N SER A 14 0.57 13.49 6.98
CA SER A 14 0.50 13.24 5.54
C SER A 14 -0.95 13.21 5.02
N LEU A 15 -1.87 12.56 5.75
CA LEU A 15 -3.29 12.55 5.41
C LEU A 15 -3.91 13.95 5.46
N ALA A 16 -3.58 14.74 6.49
CA ALA A 16 -4.04 16.11 6.63
C ALA A 16 -3.59 16.98 5.46
N ASN A 17 -2.30 16.88 5.10
CA ASN A 17 -1.76 17.62 3.95
C ASN A 17 -2.44 17.22 2.64
N LEU A 18 -2.63 15.91 2.41
CA LEU A 18 -3.27 15.41 1.19
C LEU A 18 -4.75 15.80 1.11
N SER A 19 -5.44 15.87 2.26
CA SER A 19 -6.86 16.20 2.33
C SER A 19 -7.19 17.66 1.94
N ASN A 20 -6.18 18.55 1.93
CA ASN A 20 -6.35 19.92 1.45
C ASN A 20 -6.51 19.99 -0.07
N ASP A 21 -5.93 19.03 -0.80
CA ASP A 21 -5.89 19.04 -2.26
C ASP A 21 -6.86 18.02 -2.88
N ILE A 22 -7.03 16.86 -2.24
CA ILE A 22 -7.86 15.76 -2.76
C ILE A 22 -8.65 15.06 -1.67
N SER A 23 -9.73 14.39 -2.08
CA SER A 23 -10.46 13.49 -1.20
C SER A 23 -9.66 12.22 -0.94
N ILE A 24 -9.48 11.87 0.34
CA ILE A 24 -8.75 10.66 0.72
C ILE A 24 -9.62 9.42 0.41
N PRO A 25 -9.09 8.43 -0.33
CA PRO A 25 -9.82 7.21 -0.64
C PRO A 25 -9.98 6.31 0.59
N SER A 26 -11.09 5.58 0.67
CA SER A 26 -11.34 4.61 1.74
C SER A 26 -10.50 3.33 1.63
N THR A 27 -9.81 3.12 0.51
CA THR A 27 -8.91 1.96 0.28
C THR A 27 -7.48 2.43 0.14
N ILE A 28 -6.59 1.86 0.95
CA ILE A 28 -5.15 2.11 0.91
C ILE A 28 -4.46 0.85 0.41
N TYR A 29 -3.69 0.98 -0.66
CA TYR A 29 -2.80 -0.07 -1.14
C TYR A 29 -1.42 0.15 -0.55
N ILE A 30 -0.83 -0.87 0.05
CA ILE A 30 0.47 -0.77 0.71
C ILE A 30 1.43 -1.83 0.20
N ALA A 31 2.64 -1.41 -0.18
CA ALA A 31 3.77 -2.28 -0.48
C ALA A 31 4.87 -2.01 0.56
N VAL A 32 5.17 -3.03 1.36
CA VAL A 32 6.19 -3.03 2.43
C VAL A 32 6.76 -4.43 2.53
N ASP A 33 7.87 -4.59 3.24
CA ASP A 33 8.42 -5.92 3.51
C ASP A 33 7.43 -6.78 4.30
N LYS A 34 7.42 -8.08 3.99
CA LYS A 34 6.43 -9.03 4.54
C LYS A 34 6.49 -9.14 6.06
N ASP A 35 7.66 -8.96 6.65
CA ASP A 35 7.90 -9.03 8.10
C ASP A 35 7.29 -7.84 8.87
N VAL A 36 7.05 -6.72 8.19
CA VAL A 36 6.42 -5.51 8.78
C VAL A 36 5.00 -5.23 8.25
N ALA A 37 4.54 -5.98 7.24
CA ALA A 37 3.23 -5.81 6.62
C ALA A 37 2.07 -5.83 7.63
N ASP A 38 2.04 -6.83 8.51
CA ASP A 38 0.99 -6.98 9.52
C ASP A 38 0.94 -5.78 10.49
N PHE A 39 2.11 -5.22 10.84
CA PHE A 39 2.20 -4.07 11.72
C PHE A 39 1.53 -2.85 11.08
N PHE A 40 1.91 -2.50 9.85
CA PHE A 40 1.36 -1.33 9.17
C PHE A 40 -0.10 -1.50 8.79
N CYS A 41 -0.50 -2.66 8.26
CA CYS A 41 -1.89 -2.91 7.89
C CYS A 41 -2.81 -2.77 9.10
N ARG A 42 -2.47 -3.41 10.22
CA ARG A 42 -3.29 -3.33 11.44
C ARG A 42 -3.34 -1.91 12.00
N ILE A 43 -2.23 -1.17 12.01
CA ILE A 43 -2.24 0.19 12.53
C ILE A 43 -3.14 1.09 11.69
N ILE A 44 -3.08 1.00 10.36
CA ILE A 44 -3.92 1.82 9.48
C ILE A 44 -5.41 1.43 9.60
N GLU A 45 -5.72 0.14 9.76
CA GLU A 45 -7.12 -0.33 9.87
C GLU A 45 -7.77 -0.07 11.24
N THR A 46 -6.97 -0.05 12.32
CA THR A 46 -7.51 0.01 13.69
C THR A 46 -7.71 1.43 14.20
N GLU A 47 -6.86 2.36 13.78
CA GLU A 47 -6.89 3.75 14.21
C GLU A 47 -8.07 4.50 13.52
N GLN A 48 -8.65 5.48 14.22
CA GLN A 48 -9.77 6.25 13.68
C GLN A 48 -9.26 7.46 12.90
N PHE A 49 -9.41 7.41 11.57
CA PHE A 49 -9.02 8.49 10.65
C PHE A 49 -10.22 9.20 10.02
N ASN A 50 -11.41 9.05 10.61
CA ASN A 50 -12.68 9.55 10.05
C ASN A 50 -12.67 11.05 9.76
N GLN A 51 -11.80 11.83 10.41
CA GLN A 51 -11.62 13.25 10.17
C GLN A 51 -10.98 13.60 8.82
N TYR A 52 -10.34 12.63 8.15
CA TYR A 52 -9.64 12.82 6.87
C TYR A 52 -10.32 12.09 5.70
N SER A 53 -11.28 11.19 5.98
CA SER A 53 -12.00 10.42 4.97
C SER A 53 -13.38 11.03 4.72
N LEU A 54 -13.84 11.05 3.47
CA LEU A 54 -15.22 11.43 3.12
C LEU A 54 -16.27 10.45 3.66
N THR A 55 -15.85 9.23 3.99
CA THR A 55 -16.73 8.18 4.53
C THR A 55 -16.41 7.95 6.00
N GLU A 56 -17.45 7.75 6.82
CA GLU A 56 -17.32 7.37 8.25
C GLU A 56 -16.71 5.97 8.46
N SER A 57 -16.25 5.32 7.38
CA SER A 57 -15.69 3.97 7.39
C SER A 57 -14.19 4.00 7.61
N LYS A 58 -13.70 3.06 8.42
CA LYS A 58 -12.27 2.72 8.53
C LYS A 58 -11.66 2.47 7.16
N PHE A 59 -10.36 2.74 7.02
CA PHE A 59 -9.62 2.36 5.83
C PHE A 59 -9.68 0.85 5.62
N LYS A 60 -9.92 0.43 4.38
CA LYS A 60 -9.61 -0.91 3.91
C LYS A 60 -8.16 -0.92 3.46
N VAL A 61 -7.32 -1.75 4.07
CA VAL A 61 -5.92 -1.87 3.65
C VAL A 61 -5.76 -3.10 2.79
N ILE A 62 -5.13 -2.93 1.63
CA ILE A 62 -4.79 -4.01 0.71
C ILE A 62 -3.27 -4.09 0.65
N PHE A 63 -2.70 -5.09 1.32
CA PHE A 63 -1.29 -5.40 1.20
C PHE A 63 -1.00 -5.99 -0.18
N LEU A 64 -0.11 -5.33 -0.93
CA LEU A 64 0.32 -5.75 -2.26
C LEU A 64 1.32 -6.89 -2.18
N SER A 65 0.89 -8.06 -1.72
CA SER A 65 1.76 -9.22 -1.64
C SER A 65 2.05 -9.80 -3.04
N ALA A 66 3.12 -10.58 -3.18
CA ALA A 66 3.45 -11.23 -4.44
C ALA A 66 2.33 -12.13 -4.98
N GLU A 67 1.51 -12.70 -4.09
CA GLU A 67 0.36 -13.55 -4.43
C GLU A 67 -0.75 -12.80 -5.18
N ILE A 68 -0.96 -11.51 -4.92
CA ILE A 68 -1.95 -10.68 -5.63
C ILE A 68 -1.61 -10.59 -7.13
N PHE A 69 -0.33 -10.68 -7.47
CA PHE A 69 0.16 -10.54 -8.83
C PHE A 69 0.39 -11.86 -9.56
N HIS A 70 -0.05 -13.00 -8.99
CA HIS A 70 0.22 -14.32 -9.55
C HIS A 70 -0.22 -14.48 -11.01
N ASN A 71 -1.30 -13.81 -11.41
CA ASN A 71 -1.82 -13.85 -12.79
C ASN A 71 -1.26 -12.74 -13.69
N MET A 72 -0.29 -11.96 -13.21
CA MET A 72 0.27 -10.80 -13.92
C MET A 72 1.78 -10.92 -14.17
N ALA A 73 2.48 -11.80 -13.44
CA ALA A 73 3.91 -12.04 -13.58
C ALA A 73 4.22 -13.55 -13.51
N THR A 74 5.13 -14.00 -14.37
CA THR A 74 5.67 -15.37 -14.35
C THR A 74 7.04 -15.38 -13.70
N PHE A 75 7.35 -16.47 -13.00
CA PHE A 75 8.61 -16.63 -12.27
C PHE A 75 9.26 -17.96 -12.63
N ASP A 76 10.58 -18.00 -12.65
CA ASP A 76 11.32 -19.24 -12.72
C ASP A 76 11.23 -20.04 -11.40
N GLY A 77 11.63 -21.31 -11.42
CA GLY A 77 11.63 -22.16 -10.24
C GLY A 77 12.57 -21.65 -9.14
N ASN A 78 12.15 -21.76 -7.87
CA ASN A 78 12.94 -21.44 -6.67
C ASN A 78 13.45 -19.98 -6.57
N VAL A 79 12.80 -19.02 -7.21
CA VAL A 79 13.14 -17.61 -7.06
C VAL A 79 12.41 -16.96 -5.88
N ILE A 80 13.07 -15.99 -5.24
CA ILE A 80 12.44 -15.12 -4.26
C ILE A 80 11.51 -14.16 -5.02
N ARG A 81 10.23 -14.15 -4.63
CA ARG A 81 9.23 -13.27 -5.23
C ARG A 81 9.19 -11.96 -4.48
N ASP A 82 9.89 -10.97 -5.02
CA ASP A 82 9.92 -9.62 -4.48
C ASP A 82 8.76 -8.78 -5.02
N THR A 83 7.90 -8.27 -4.15
CA THR A 83 6.72 -7.47 -4.55
C THR A 83 7.09 -6.24 -5.38
N PHE A 84 8.16 -5.52 -5.03
CA PHE A 84 8.52 -4.28 -5.69
C PHE A 84 9.00 -4.55 -7.11
N LEU A 85 9.86 -5.56 -7.30
CA LEU A 85 10.28 -6.00 -8.63
C LEU A 85 9.10 -6.46 -9.49
N ILE A 86 8.10 -7.11 -8.89
CA ILE A 86 6.89 -7.52 -9.61
C ILE A 86 6.09 -6.32 -10.09
N ILE A 87 5.86 -5.34 -9.21
CA ILE A 87 5.12 -4.11 -9.54
C ILE A 87 5.83 -3.36 -10.67
N ASP A 88 7.15 -3.17 -10.56
CA ASP A 88 7.96 -2.49 -11.57
C ASP A 88 7.93 -3.24 -12.90
N SER A 89 8.07 -4.56 -12.88
CA SER A 89 8.02 -5.41 -14.07
C SER A 89 6.66 -5.31 -14.78
N ILE A 90 5.56 -5.37 -14.01
CA ILE A 90 4.20 -5.22 -14.57
C ILE A 90 4.04 -3.84 -15.20
N TYR A 91 4.51 -2.78 -14.54
CA TYR A 91 4.42 -1.42 -15.07
C TYR A 91 5.20 -1.27 -16.37
N ILE A 92 6.46 -1.71 -16.40
CA ILE A 92 7.32 -1.68 -17.59
C ILE A 92 6.66 -2.46 -18.74
N CYS A 93 6.27 -3.70 -18.49
CA CYS A 93 5.70 -4.59 -19.51
C CYS A 93 4.36 -4.09 -20.08
N ARG A 94 3.52 -3.44 -19.26
CA ARG A 94 2.19 -2.98 -19.70
C ARG A 94 2.19 -1.58 -20.31
N PHE A 95 3.05 -0.69 -19.83
CA PHE A 95 2.97 0.73 -20.17
C PHE A 95 4.16 1.23 -20.96
N LEU A 96 5.38 0.71 -20.71
CA LEU A 96 6.60 1.22 -21.32
C LEU A 96 7.05 0.41 -22.53
N THR A 97 6.85 -0.91 -22.52
CA THR A 97 7.20 -1.77 -23.66
C THR A 97 6.08 -1.89 -24.67
N LYS A 98 5.26 -0.84 -24.86
CA LYS A 98 4.36 -0.75 -26.02
C LYS A 98 5.19 -0.95 -27.29
N THR A 99 5.24 -2.17 -27.78
CA THR A 99 5.60 -2.43 -29.16
C THR A 99 4.39 -1.95 -29.97
N PRO A 100 4.59 -1.15 -31.03
CA PRO A 100 3.50 -0.73 -31.91
C PRO A 100 2.73 -1.93 -32.48
#